data_AF-A0A0S7X5R9-F1
#
_entry.id   AF-A0A0S7X5R9-F1
#
_cell.length_a   1.000
_cell.length_b   1.000
_cell.length_c   1.000
_cell.angle_alpha   90.00
_cell.angle_beta   90.00
_cell.angle_gamma   90.00
#
_symmetry.space_group_name_H-M   'P 1'
#
loop_
_entity.id
_entity.type
_entity.pdbx_description
1 polymer ?
#
loop_
_entity_poly.entity_id
_entity_poly.type
_entity_poly.pdbx_seq_one_letter_code
_entity_poly.pdbx_strand_id
1 'polypeptide(L)'
;MKISKPKFLIQIPLALFALQIYLGAIFGYFFAKFLSKKICSLIFEFRNWRLHFHHWLMGIGVLIPIFIYDLFPFPQFAFGFLSGIIFQGIYCYSDWYKILIKKS
;
A
#
# COMPACT_ATOMS: atom_id res chain seq x y z
N MET A 1 -25.43 7.46 -33.84
CA MET A 1 -24.92 8.16 -32.64
C MET A 1 -23.65 8.92 -33.02
N LYS A 2 -23.70 10.25 -33.17
CA LYS A 2 -22.50 11.07 -33.45
C LYS A 2 -21.68 11.16 -32.16
N ILE A 3 -20.67 10.30 -32.02
CA ILE A 3 -19.73 10.37 -30.91
C ILE A 3 -18.97 11.69 -31.06
N SER A 4 -19.22 12.65 -30.17
CA SER A 4 -18.45 13.89 -30.14
C SER A 4 -17.02 13.53 -29.73
N LYS A 5 -16.11 13.53 -30.72
CA LYS A 5 -14.68 13.26 -30.59
C LYS A 5 -13.98 13.85 -29.34
N PRO A 6 -14.31 15.05 -28.82
CA PRO A 6 -13.63 15.60 -27.63
C PRO A 6 -13.82 14.78 -26.35
N LYS A 7 -14.96 14.11 -26.15
CA LYS A 7 -15.21 13.35 -24.91
C LYS A 7 -14.39 12.06 -24.83
N PHE A 8 -14.13 11.44 -25.98
CA PHE A 8 -13.41 10.16 -26.05
C PHE A 8 -11.90 10.34 -25.79
N LEU A 9 -11.32 11.48 -26.20
CA LEU A 9 -9.90 11.77 -25.99
C LEU A 9 -9.53 12.00 -24.52
N ILE A 10 -10.45 12.49 -23.69
CA ILE A 10 -10.23 12.69 -22.24
C ILE A 10 -10.42 11.38 -21.45
N GLN A 11 -11.27 10.48 -21.96
CA GLN A 11 -11.56 9.20 -21.30
C GLN A 11 -10.37 8.24 -21.32
N ILE A 12 -9.54 8.26 -22.37
CA ILE A 12 -8.40 7.35 -22.51
C ILE A 12 -7.33 7.61 -21.42
N PRO A 13 -6.81 8.85 -21.23
CA PRO A 13 -5.86 9.14 -20.16
C PRO A 13 -6.40 8.80 -18.77
N LEU A 14 -7.69 9.11 -18.52
CA LEU A 14 -8.33 8.80 -17.25
C LEU A 14 -8.42 7.28 -17.02
N ALA A 15 -8.77 6.51 -18.04
CA ALA A 15 -8.81 5.05 -17.97
C ALA A 15 -7.42 4.45 -17.72
N LEU A 16 -6.38 4.97 -18.37
CA LEU A 16 -5.00 4.53 -18.13
C LEU A 16 -4.53 4.88 -16.71
N PHE A 17 -4.87 6.08 -16.22
CA PHE A 17 -4.58 6.48 -14.85
C PHE A 17 -5.24 5.55 -13.82
N ALA A 18 -6.53 5.27 -14.00
CA ALA A 18 -7.28 4.35 -13.14
C ALA A 18 -6.73 2.92 -13.22
N LEU A 19 -6.37 2.45 -14.41
CA LEU A 19 -5.79 1.13 -14.62
C LEU A 19 -4.47 0.97 -13.87
N GLN A 20 -3.59 1.97 -13.90
CA GLN A 20 -2.32 1.93 -13.17
C GLN A 20 -2.54 1.80 -11.67
N ILE A 21 -3.45 2.59 -11.10
CA ILE A 21 -3.79 2.51 -9.66
C ILE A 21 -4.37 1.13 -9.33
N TYR A 22 -5.32 0.65 -10.15
CA TYR A 22 -5.97 -0.64 -9.93
C TYR A 22 -4.99 -1.80 -9.96
N LEU A 23 -4.15 -1.86 -10.99
CA LEU A 23 -3.10 -2.88 -11.09
C LEU A 23 -2.12 -2.75 -9.92
N GLY A 24 -1.69 -1.53 -9.60
CA GLY A 24 -0.88 -1.26 -8.42
C GLY A 24 -1.49 -1.89 -7.17
N ALA A 25 -2.76 -1.60 -6.88
CA ALA A 25 -3.45 -2.10 -5.70
C ALA A 25 -3.53 -3.63 -5.64
N ILE A 26 -3.84 -4.28 -6.76
CA ILE A 26 -3.82 -5.75 -6.86
C ILE A 26 -2.43 -6.29 -6.55
N PHE A 27 -1.40 -5.77 -7.23
CA PHE A 27 -0.02 -6.20 -7.02
C PHE A 27 0.42 -5.98 -5.58
N GLY A 28 0.14 -4.81 -5.01
CA GLY A 28 0.48 -4.47 -3.62
C GLY A 28 -0.18 -5.39 -2.61
N TYR A 29 -1.46 -5.71 -2.81
CA TYR A 29 -2.19 -6.62 -1.93
C TYR A 29 -1.59 -8.03 -1.94
N PHE A 30 -1.39 -8.62 -3.11
CA PHE A 30 -0.84 -9.97 -3.21
C PHE A 30 0.64 -10.02 -2.80
N PHE A 31 1.40 -8.98 -3.08
CA PHE A 31 2.78 -8.84 -2.63
C PHE A 31 2.88 -8.79 -1.10
N ALA A 32 2.07 -7.95 -0.45
CA ALA A 32 1.99 -7.90 1.02
C ALA A 32 1.58 -9.26 1.61
N LYS A 33 0.58 -9.91 1.02
CA LYS A 33 0.11 -11.24 1.45
C LYS A 33 1.18 -12.32 1.28
N PHE A 34 2.00 -12.23 0.23
CA PHE A 34 3.11 -13.15 0.02
C PHE A 34 4.23 -12.92 1.04
N LEU A 35 4.62 -11.65 1.25
CA LEU A 35 5.65 -11.29 2.21
C LEU A 35 5.24 -11.55 3.65
N SER A 36 3.97 -11.37 4.01
CA SER A 36 3.51 -11.59 5.38
C SER A 36 3.59 -13.06 5.81
N LYS A 37 3.69 -13.99 4.86
CA LYS A 37 3.97 -15.41 5.15
C LYS A 37 5.46 -15.68 5.40
N LYS A 38 6.35 -14.77 5.00
CA LYS A 38 7.81 -14.94 5.05
C LYS A 38 8.49 -14.01 6.06
N ILE A 39 7.92 -12.84 6.30
CA ILE A 39 8.45 -11.81 7.18
C ILE A 39 7.68 -11.88 8.50
N CYS A 40 8.37 -12.28 9.56
CA CYS A 40 7.83 -12.19 10.91
C CYS A 40 7.64 -10.71 11.29
N SER A 41 6.57 -10.41 12.01
CA SER A 41 6.37 -9.08 12.56
C SER A 41 7.51 -8.70 13.50
N LEU A 42 8.02 -7.47 13.39
CA LEU A 42 9.06 -6.98 14.29
C LEU A 42 8.42 -6.53 15.60
N ILE A 43 8.82 -7.14 16.70
CA ILE A 43 8.34 -6.80 18.04
C ILE A 43 9.51 -6.17 18.80
N PHE A 44 9.36 -4.90 19.17
CA PHE A 44 10.30 -4.20 20.04
C PHE A 44 9.70 -4.06 21.43
N GLU A 45 10.44 -4.51 22.44
CA GLU A 45 10.05 -4.34 23.82
C GLU A 45 10.80 -3.15 24.42
N PHE A 46 10.06 -2.15 24.89
CA PHE A 46 10.64 -0.96 25.52
C PHE A 46 9.97 -0.68 26.85
N ARG A 47 10.70 -0.94 27.96
CA ARG A 47 10.20 -0.79 29.34
C ARG A 47 8.85 -1.51 29.53
N ASN A 48 7.78 -0.75 29.78
CA ASN A 48 6.42 -1.26 30.00
C ASN A 48 5.58 -1.31 28.71
N TRP A 49 6.21 -1.13 27.56
CA TRP A 49 5.54 -1.06 26.27
C TRP A 49 6.08 -2.13 25.32
N ARG A 50 5.21 -2.65 24.48
CA ARG A 50 5.52 -3.54 23.36
C ARG A 50 5.08 -2.83 22.08
N LEU A 51 6.03 -2.57 21.20
CA LEU A 51 5.82 -2.04 19.86
C LEU A 51 5.75 -3.20 18.88
N HIS A 52 4.63 -3.31 18.16
CA HIS A 52 4.40 -4.35 17.17
C HIS A 52 4.35 -3.74 15.77
N PHE A 53 5.48 -3.80 15.08
CA PHE A 53 5.60 -3.33 13.71
C PHE A 53 5.03 -4.39 12.76
N HIS A 54 3.83 -4.09 12.29
CA HIS A 54 3.21 -4.87 11.23
C HIS A 54 3.95 -4.62 9.90
N HIS A 55 3.98 -5.62 9.04
CA HIS A 55 4.63 -5.53 7.72
C HIS A 55 4.03 -4.45 6.83
N TRP A 56 2.74 -4.12 6.98
CA TRP A 56 2.13 -3.01 6.24
C TRP A 56 2.75 -1.65 6.63
N LEU A 57 3.10 -1.46 7.91
CA LEU A 57 3.72 -0.24 8.40
C LEU A 57 5.19 -0.14 7.95
N MET A 58 5.89 -1.27 7.89
CA MET A 58 7.24 -1.33 7.30
C MET A 58 7.21 -1.00 5.81
N GLY A 59 6.22 -1.51 5.07
CA GLY A 59 6.01 -1.20 3.66
C GLY A 59 5.81 0.30 3.42
N ILE A 60 5.02 0.98 4.27
CA ILE A 60 4.89 2.44 4.24
C ILE A 60 6.23 3.13 4.47
N GLY A 61 6.98 2.70 5.48
CA GLY A 61 8.28 3.30 5.84
C GLY A 61 9.34 3.22 4.74
N VAL A 62 9.29 2.18 3.89
CA VAL A 62 10.19 2.05 2.73
C VAL A 62 9.67 2.83 1.53
N LEU A 63 8.37 2.82 1.28
CA LEU A 63 7.79 3.44 0.08
C LEU A 63 7.73 4.97 0.17
N ILE A 64 7.42 5.55 1.34
CA ILE A 64 7.34 7.02 1.50
C ILE A 64 8.63 7.73 1.06
N PRO A 65 9.84 7.34 1.53
CA PRO A 65 11.08 7.97 1.08
C PRO A 65 11.29 7.84 -0.43
N ILE A 66 11.01 6.66 -1.00
CA ILE A 66 11.13 6.40 -2.44
C ILE A 66 10.25 7.37 -3.25
N PHE A 67 9.06 7.71 -2.74
CA PHE A 67 8.20 8.73 -3.35
C PHE A 67 8.71 10.15 -3.18
N ILE A 68 9.20 10.53 -1.99
CA ILE A 68 9.71 11.89 -1.72
C ILE A 68 10.86 12.24 -2.65
N TYR A 69 11.71 11.26 -2.96
CA TYR A 69 12.86 11.43 -3.86
C TYR A 69 12.54 11.19 -5.34
N ASP A 70 11.25 11.04 -5.69
CA ASP A 70 10.76 10.80 -7.07
C ASP A 70 11.50 9.65 -7.78
N LEU A 71 11.86 8.61 -7.02
CA LEU A 71 12.67 7.49 -7.52
C LEU A 71 11.86 6.49 -8.35
N PHE A 72 10.56 6.73 -8.57
CA PHE A 72 9.65 5.82 -9.27
C PHE A 72 9.06 6.46 -10.54
N PRO A 73 9.30 5.89 -11.73
CA PRO A 73 8.77 6.42 -12.99
C PRO A 73 7.25 6.28 -13.15
N PHE A 74 6.58 5.54 -12.26
CA PHE A 74 5.14 5.24 -12.32
C PHE A 74 4.44 5.56 -10.98
N PRO A 75 4.22 6.85 -10.65
CA PRO A 75 3.71 7.25 -9.34
C PRO A 75 2.30 6.71 -9.07
N GLN A 76 1.41 6.66 -10.07
CA GLN A 76 0.05 6.13 -9.94
C GLN A 76 0.04 4.66 -9.58
N PHE A 77 0.86 3.85 -10.27
CA PHE A 77 1.01 2.44 -9.96
C PHE A 77 1.53 2.26 -8.55
N ALA A 78 2.53 3.04 -8.15
CA ALA A 78 3.10 2.94 -6.83
C ALA A 78 2.10 3.37 -5.73
N PHE A 79 1.27 4.40 -5.95
CA PHE A 79 0.18 4.75 -5.01
C PHE A 79 -0.85 3.65 -4.90
N GLY A 80 -1.22 3.06 -6.04
CA GLY A 80 -2.02 1.84 -6.07
C GLY A 80 -1.39 0.74 -5.21
N PHE A 81 -0.12 0.44 -5.46
CA PHE A 81 0.65 -0.58 -4.74
C PHE A 81 0.68 -0.36 -3.23
N LEU A 82 0.94 0.88 -2.79
CA LEU A 82 0.90 1.24 -1.38
C LEU A 82 -0.50 1.02 -0.78
N SER A 83 -1.55 1.46 -1.47
CA SER A 83 -2.92 1.25 -1.01
C SER A 83 -3.28 -0.23 -0.91
N GLY A 84 -2.81 -1.07 -1.84
CA GLY A 84 -2.94 -2.53 -1.79
C GLY A 84 -2.27 -3.15 -0.56
N ILE A 85 -1.03 -2.72 -0.24
CA ILE A 85 -0.31 -3.17 0.96
C ILE A 85 -1.07 -2.80 2.23
N ILE A 86 -1.52 -1.54 2.33
CA ILE A 86 -2.27 -1.03 3.48
C ILE A 86 -3.58 -1.80 3.65
N PHE A 87 -4.33 -1.95 2.56
CA PHE A 87 -5.60 -2.67 2.58
C PHE A 87 -5.41 -4.13 3.00
N GLN A 88 -4.34 -4.79 2.53
CA GLN A 88 -4.01 -6.14 2.98
C GLN A 88 -3.76 -6.20 4.49
N GLY A 89 -2.98 -5.26 5.03
CA GLY A 89 -2.71 -5.15 6.45
C GLY A 89 -3.97 -4.96 7.29
N ILE A 90 -4.82 -4.00 6.91
CA ILE A 90 -6.06 -3.69 7.64
C ILE A 90 -7.08 -4.83 7.53
N TYR A 91 -7.25 -5.40 6.34
CA TYR A 91 -8.27 -6.41 6.07
C TYR A 91 -7.92 -7.79 6.65
N CYS A 92 -6.63 -8.17 6.63
CA CYS A 92 -6.22 -9.51 7.05
C CYS A 92 -5.85 -9.63 8.54
N TYR A 93 -5.55 -8.53 9.22
CA TYR A 93 -5.05 -8.56 10.60
C TYR A 93 -5.99 -7.79 11.52
N SER A 94 -6.72 -8.49 12.39
CA SER A 94 -7.67 -7.86 13.32
C SER A 94 -7.01 -6.92 14.34
N ASP A 95 -5.70 -7.09 14.56
CA ASP A 95 -4.86 -6.30 15.46
C ASP A 95 -4.08 -5.20 14.74
N TRP A 96 -4.41 -4.88 13.48
CA TRP A 96 -3.71 -3.88 12.67
C TRP A 96 -3.50 -2.52 13.37
N TYR A 97 -4.42 -2.14 14.26
CA TYR A 97 -4.39 -0.88 15.01
C TYR A 97 -3.55 -0.95 16.30
N LYS A 98 -3.17 -2.16 16.75
CA LYS A 98 -2.43 -2.40 18.00
C LYS A 98 -0.92 -2.26 17.78
N ILE A 99 -0.48 -1.08 17.37
CA ILE A 99 0.95 -0.80 17.14
C ILE A 99 1.72 -0.68 18.47
N LEU A 100 1.10 -0.05 19.48
CA LEU A 100 1.68 0.15 20.80
C LEU A 100 0.79 -0.49 21.86
N ILE A 101 1.31 -1.49 22.56
CA ILE A 101 0.59 -2.26 23.58
C ILE A 101 1.30 -2.06 24.92
N LYS A 102 0.56 -1.70 25.97
CA LYS A 102 1.11 -1.66 27.33
C LYS A 102 1.25 -3.09 27.87
N LYS A 103 2.41 -3.43 28.40
CA LYS A 103 2.63 -4.70 29.10
C LYS A 103 1.77 -4.69 30.37
N SER A 104 0.90 -5.69 30.52
CA SER A 104 0.18 -5.95 31.77
C SER A 104 1.07 -6.66 32.77
#